data_AF-A0A920TVN0-F1
#
_entry.id   AF-A0A920TVN0-F1
#
_cell.length_a   1.000
_cell.length_b   1.000
_cell.length_c   1.000
_cell.angle_alpha   90.00
_cell.angle_beta   90.00
_cell.angle_gamma   90.00
#
_symmetry.space_group_name_H-M   'P 1'
#
loop_
_entity.id
_entity.type
_entity.pdbx_description
1 polymer ?
#
loop_
_entity_poly.entity_id
_entity_poly.type
_entity_poly.pdbx_seq_one_letter_code
_entity_poly.pdbx_strand_id
1 'polypeptide(L)'
;MLSQTASSDFSLFPAGVSKGDYDLVKDVLMNNGDMNFWSVCMRPAKPLAFGILGLWEIPPFPLIGLPGNPVSAMVAFEMFARPAIRKMLGFKTLHRPRVNGILTSPIYNQMVEECMLE
;
A
#
# COMPACT_ATOMS: atom_id res chain seq x y z
N MET A 1 10.15 -10.04 13.35
CA MET A 1 9.24 -9.84 12.18
C MET A 1 10.05 -9.78 10.89
N LEU A 2 11.03 -8.88 10.75
CA LEU A 2 11.93 -8.81 9.59
C LEU A 2 12.77 -10.08 9.35
N SER A 3 13.07 -10.85 10.38
CA SER A 3 13.74 -12.15 10.22
C SER A 3 12.87 -13.23 9.55
N GLN A 4 11.54 -13.09 9.55
CA GLN A 4 10.62 -14.04 8.91
C GLN A 4 10.38 -13.71 7.42
N THR A 5 10.79 -12.53 6.95
CA THR A 5 10.64 -12.14 5.53
C THR A 5 11.78 -12.65 4.65
N ALA A 6 12.78 -13.32 5.23
CA ALA A 6 13.96 -13.83 4.53
C ALA A 6 13.65 -14.82 3.39
N SER A 7 12.49 -15.48 3.42
CA SER A 7 12.04 -16.43 2.41
C SER A 7 10.87 -15.90 1.56
N SER A 8 10.55 -14.61 1.62
CA SER A 8 9.38 -14.03 0.97
C SER A 8 9.76 -13.07 -0.16
N ASP A 9 9.18 -13.26 -1.34
CA ASP A 9 9.39 -12.37 -2.49
C ASP A 9 8.62 -11.04 -2.38
N PHE A 10 7.61 -10.99 -1.52
CA PHE A 10 6.76 -9.82 -1.30
C PHE A 10 6.27 -9.79 0.15
N SER A 11 6.32 -8.63 0.78
CA SER A 11 5.84 -8.44 2.14
C SER A 11 4.71 -7.42 2.22
N LEU A 12 3.64 -7.80 2.91
CA LEU A 12 2.52 -6.93 3.24
C LEU A 12 2.49 -6.74 4.75
N PHE A 13 2.43 -5.50 5.21
CA PHE A 13 2.26 -5.23 6.63
C PHE A 13 1.17 -4.19 6.85
N PRO A 14 0.39 -4.32 7.95
CA PRO A 14 -0.45 -3.24 8.40
C PRO A 14 0.48 -2.12 8.85
N ALA A 15 0.54 -1.07 8.06
CA ALA A 15 1.22 0.14 8.43
C ALA A 15 0.23 0.96 9.26
N GLY A 16 0.54 1.12 10.54
CA GLY A 16 -0.05 2.18 11.36
C GLY A 16 0.40 3.55 10.86
N VAL A 17 0.19 3.87 9.58
CA VAL A 17 0.57 5.13 8.91
C VAL A 17 -0.32 6.31 9.33
N SER A 18 -0.74 6.31 10.59
CA SER A 18 -1.31 7.49 11.22
C SER A 18 -0.19 8.52 11.45
N LYS A 19 -0.53 9.80 11.35
CA LYS A 19 0.35 10.93 11.69
C LYS A 19 0.68 10.86 13.19
N GLY A 20 1.76 10.17 13.58
CA GLY A 20 2.38 10.33 14.90
C GLY A 20 2.84 9.06 15.63
N ASP A 21 2.29 7.89 15.35
CA ASP A 21 2.41 6.77 16.33
C ASP A 21 3.54 5.74 16.06
N TYR A 22 4.25 5.80 14.92
CA TYR A 22 5.18 4.72 14.53
C TYR A 22 6.50 5.20 13.91
N ASP A 23 7.15 6.21 14.51
CA ASP A 23 8.48 6.67 14.08
C ASP A 23 9.53 5.54 14.11
N LEU A 24 9.50 4.67 15.13
CA LEU A 24 10.42 3.51 15.22
C LEU A 24 10.33 2.53 14.04
N VAL A 25 9.14 2.27 13.51
CA VAL A 25 8.98 1.36 12.37
C VAL A 25 9.46 2.03 11.09
N LYS A 26 9.20 3.33 10.94
CA LYS A 26 9.71 4.11 9.80
C LYS A 26 11.24 4.16 9.82
N ASP A 27 11.83 4.48 10.95
CA ASP A 27 13.28 4.59 11.11
C ASP A 27 13.96 3.26 10.81
N VAL A 28 13.45 2.15 11.35
CA VAL A 28 14.02 0.82 11.06
C VAL A 28 13.86 0.46 9.59
N LEU A 29 12.72 0.75 8.96
CA LEU A 29 12.50 0.44 7.55
C LEU A 29 13.35 1.34 6.62
N MET A 30 13.49 2.64 6.94
CA MET A 30 14.34 3.58 6.20
C MET A 30 15.83 3.29 6.36
N ASN A 31 16.26 2.81 7.53
CA ASN A 31 17.65 2.43 7.77
C ASN A 31 18.04 1.12 7.06
N ASN A 32 17.07 0.29 6.68
CA ASN A 32 17.28 -1.02 6.05
C ASN A 32 16.74 -1.09 4.61
N GLY A 33 16.38 0.04 3.99
CA GLY A 33 15.82 0.06 2.65
C GLY A 33 15.37 1.42 2.16
N ASP A 34 15.02 1.48 0.88
CA ASP A 34 14.49 2.69 0.25
C ASP A 34 12.97 2.68 0.35
N MET A 35 12.43 3.46 1.29
CA MET A 35 11.03 3.47 1.69
C MET A 35 10.39 4.84 1.51
N ASN A 36 9.33 4.88 0.71
CA ASN A 36 8.56 6.08 0.43
C ASN A 36 7.18 6.03 1.08
N PHE A 37 6.79 7.15 1.69
CA PHE A 37 5.48 7.35 2.28
C PHE A 37 4.69 8.33 1.41
N TRP A 38 3.61 7.87 0.79
CA TRP A 38 2.80 8.64 -0.13
C TRP A 38 1.45 8.98 0.48
N SER A 39 0.99 10.20 0.22
CA SER A 39 -0.41 10.59 0.35
C SER A 39 -1.07 10.47 -1.01
N VAL A 40 -1.69 9.33 -1.28
CA VAL A 40 -2.38 9.06 -2.54
C VAL A 40 -3.70 9.83 -2.57
N CYS A 41 -3.98 10.50 -3.68
CA CYS A 41 -5.29 11.11 -3.93
C CYS A 41 -6.36 10.04 -4.16
N MET A 42 -6.83 9.42 -3.08
CA MET A 42 -7.88 8.42 -3.11
C MET A 42 -8.68 8.42 -1.81
N ARG A 43 -9.92 7.92 -1.90
CA ARG A 43 -10.79 7.71 -0.75
C ARG A 43 -11.51 6.36 -0.88
N PRO A 44 -11.48 5.49 0.14
CA PRO A 44 -10.60 5.54 1.32
C PRO A 44 -9.13 5.23 0.96
N ALA A 45 -8.24 5.11 1.95
CA ALA A 45 -6.82 4.75 1.79
C ALA A 45 -5.84 5.83 1.27
N LYS A 46 -5.94 7.05 1.79
CA LYS A 46 -4.99 8.15 1.49
C LYS A 46 -3.51 7.81 1.80
N PRO A 47 -3.13 7.36 3.01
CA PRO A 47 -1.73 7.07 3.29
C PRO A 47 -1.33 5.69 2.76
N LEU A 48 -0.20 5.60 2.07
CA LEU A 48 0.38 4.35 1.58
C LEU A 48 1.89 4.38 1.81
N ALA A 49 2.47 3.29 2.30
CA ALA A 49 3.91 3.13 2.34
C ALA A 49 4.34 2.09 1.31
N PHE A 50 5.39 2.38 0.54
CA PHE A 50 5.95 1.44 -0.42
C PHE A 50 7.46 1.62 -0.51
N GLY A 51 8.18 0.52 -0.61
CA GLY A 51 9.61 0.57 -0.84
C GLY A 51 10.22 -0.80 -1.08
N ILE A 52 11.54 -0.80 -1.18
CA ILE A 52 12.34 -2.01 -1.33
C ILE A 52 13.19 -2.14 -0.07
N LEU A 53 13.02 -3.25 0.64
CA LEU A 53 13.80 -3.54 1.84
C LEU A 53 14.94 -4.49 1.49
N GLY A 54 16.15 -4.15 1.92
CA GLY A 54 17.34 -4.97 1.79
C GLY A 54 17.92 -5.26 3.17
N LEU A 55 17.76 -6.50 3.64
CA LEU A 55 18.34 -6.93 4.92
C LEU A 55 19.63 -7.70 4.67
N TRP A 56 20.51 -7.73 5.67
CA TRP A 56 21.79 -8.42 5.54
C TRP A 56 21.57 -9.88 5.13
N GLU A 57 22.26 -10.31 4.07
CA GLU A 57 22.17 -11.67 3.47
C GLU A 57 20.84 -12.02 2.77
N ILE A 58 19.89 -11.08 2.66
CA ILE A 58 18.59 -11.30 1.99
C ILE A 58 18.51 -10.43 0.72
N PRO A 59 18.14 -10.97 -0.45
CA PRO A 59 17.91 -10.18 -1.64
C PRO A 59 16.85 -9.08 -1.40
N PRO A 60 17.01 -7.90 -2.00
CA PRO A 60 16.04 -6.82 -1.82
C PRO A 60 14.65 -7.24 -2.29
N PHE A 61 13.63 -6.98 -1.48
CA PHE A 61 12.24 -7.35 -1.79
C PHE A 61 11.26 -6.18 -1.60
N PRO A 62 10.20 -6.10 -2.42
CA PRO A 62 9.16 -5.09 -2.29
C PRO A 62 8.34 -5.28 -1.02
N LEU A 63 8.03 -4.17 -0.37
CA LEU A 63 7.24 -4.11 0.84
C LEU A 63 6.16 -3.02 0.71
N ILE A 64 4.90 -3.39 0.98
CA ILE A 64 3.74 -2.48 0.97
C ILE A 64 3.17 -2.38 2.37
N GLY A 65 3.03 -1.14 2.84
CA GLY A 65 2.38 -0.79 4.08
C GLY A 65 0.95 -0.32 3.86
N LEU A 66 0.00 -1.09 4.38
CA LEU A 66 -1.43 -0.79 4.27
C LEU A 66 -1.92 0.10 5.40
N PRO A 67 -2.93 0.95 5.20
CA PRO A 67 -3.56 1.71 6.28
C PRO A 67 -4.06 0.83 7.43
N GLY A 68 -4.06 1.36 8.65
CA GLY A 68 -4.61 0.64 9.82
C GLY A 68 -6.14 0.47 9.82
N ASN A 69 -6.89 1.29 9.07
CA ASN A 69 -8.34 1.12 8.94
C ASN A 69 -8.65 -0.07 8.01
N PRO A 70 -9.47 -1.06 8.42
CA PRO A 70 -9.71 -2.26 7.62
C PRO A 70 -10.30 -2.02 6.22
N VAL A 71 -11.20 -1.05 6.08
CA VAL A 71 -11.79 -0.69 4.78
C VAL A 71 -10.73 -0.06 3.89
N SER A 72 -9.95 0.88 4.43
CA SER A 72 -8.80 1.47 3.74
C SER A 72 -7.75 0.42 3.37
N ALA A 73 -7.45 -0.52 4.25
CA ALA A 73 -6.50 -1.61 4.02
C ALA A 73 -6.93 -2.50 2.85
N MET A 74 -8.22 -2.89 2.82
CA MET A 74 -8.78 -3.69 1.73
C MET A 74 -8.73 -2.95 0.40
N VAL A 75 -9.10 -1.66 0.37
CA VAL A 75 -9.06 -0.86 -0.84
C VAL A 75 -7.62 -0.67 -1.33
N ALA A 76 -6.67 -0.36 -0.43
CA ALA A 76 -5.25 -0.28 -0.78
C ALA A 76 -4.69 -1.61 -1.28
N PHE A 77 -5.09 -2.73 -0.68
CA PHE A 77 -4.69 -4.05 -1.15
C PHE A 77 -5.15 -4.33 -2.58
N GLU A 78 -6.43 -4.10 -2.88
CA GLU A 78 -7.00 -4.33 -4.21
C GLU A 78 -6.39 -3.39 -5.27
N MET A 79 -6.07 -2.15 -4.89
CA MET A 79 -5.51 -1.14 -5.79
C MET A 79 -4.00 -1.28 -6.03
N PHE A 80 -3.21 -1.72 -5.04
CA PHE A 80 -1.74 -1.72 -5.12
C PHE A 80 -1.12 -3.11 -4.92
N ALA A 81 -1.43 -3.80 -3.81
CA ALA A 81 -0.78 -5.07 -3.49
C ALA A 81 -1.15 -6.19 -4.45
N ARG A 82 -2.45 -6.38 -4.73
CA ARG A 82 -2.95 -7.40 -5.66
C ARG A 82 -2.35 -7.26 -7.07
N PRO A 83 -2.35 -6.08 -7.73
CA PRO A 83 -1.72 -5.95 -9.05
C PRO A 83 -0.20 -6.16 -9.00
N ALA A 84 0.48 -5.75 -7.92
CA ALA A 84 1.92 -6.01 -7.75
C ALA A 84 2.21 -7.52 -7.69
N ILE A 85 1.49 -8.26 -6.83
CA ILE A 85 1.61 -9.73 -6.72
C ILE A 85 1.33 -10.39 -8.07
N ARG A 86 0.25 -9.98 -8.77
CA ARG A 86 -0.09 -10.55 -10.09
C ARG A 86 1.00 -10.30 -11.12
N LYS A 87 1.62 -9.11 -11.11
CA LYS A 87 2.74 -8.78 -12.00
C LYS A 87 3.94 -9.68 -11.72
N MET A 88 4.27 -9.91 -10.45
CA MET A 88 5.36 -10.81 -10.05
C MET A 88 5.08 -12.27 -10.47
N LEU A 89 3.82 -12.70 -10.42
CA LEU A 89 3.40 -14.01 -10.91
C LEU A 89 3.27 -14.11 -12.45
N GLY A 90 3.66 -13.07 -13.20
CA GLY A 90 3.66 -13.08 -14.67
C GLY A 90 2.30 -12.86 -15.34
N PHE A 91 1.27 -12.42 -14.60
CA PHE A 91 -0.03 -12.12 -15.19
C PHE A 91 0.03 -10.84 -16.03
N LYS A 92 -0.60 -10.88 -17.21
CA LYS A 92 -0.78 -9.68 -18.06
C LYS A 92 -1.96 -8.81 -17.61
N THR A 93 -3.02 -9.43 -17.12
CA THR A 93 -4.21 -8.73 -16.61
C THR A 93 -4.10 -8.54 -15.10
N LEU A 94 -3.74 -7.34 -14.69
CA LEU A 94 -3.45 -7.00 -13.29
C LEU A 94 -4.69 -6.59 -12.51
N HIS A 95 -5.56 -5.77 -13.09
CA HIS A 95 -6.75 -5.26 -12.43
C HIS A 95 -7.98 -6.15 -12.65
N ARG A 96 -9.00 -6.00 -11.80
CA ARG A 96 -10.29 -6.64 -12.00
C ARG A 96 -11.01 -6.02 -13.21
N PRO A 97 -11.85 -6.78 -13.92
CA PRO A 97 -12.72 -6.23 -14.96
C PRO A 97 -13.54 -5.07 -14.40
N ARG A 98 -13.65 -3.99 -15.17
CA ARG A 98 -14.52 -2.85 -14.87
C ARG A 98 -15.76 -2.96 -15.73
N VAL A 99 -16.91 -2.69 -15.13
CA VAL A 99 -18.20 -2.69 -15.81
C VAL A 99 -18.88 -1.36 -15.58
N ASN A 100 -19.64 -0.90 -16.56
CA ASN A 100 -20.48 0.27 -16.40
C ASN A 100 -21.78 -0.15 -15.71
N GLY A 101 -22.23 0.62 -14.72
CA GLY A 101 -23.47 0.40 -14.00
C GLY A 101 -24.30 1.68 -13.95
N ILE A 102 -25.62 1.53 -13.90
CA ILE A 102 -26.55 2.65 -13.68
C ILE A 102 -26.86 2.68 -12.18
N LEU A 103 -26.73 3.86 -11.57
CA LEU A 103 -27.05 4.04 -10.15
C LEU A 103 -28.56 3.93 -9.94
N THR A 104 -28.98 3.08 -9.01
CA THR A 104 -30.39 2.96 -8.58
C THR A 104 -30.77 4.00 -7.52
N SER A 105 -29.77 4.64 -6.91
CA SER A 105 -29.91 5.67 -5.90
C SER A 105 -28.74 6.66 -5.98
N PRO A 106 -28.92 7.93 -5.56
CA PRO A 106 -27.84 8.91 -5.56
C PRO A 106 -26.70 8.47 -4.63
N ILE A 107 -25.46 8.70 -5.08
CA ILE A 107 -24.24 8.54 -4.27
C ILE A 107 -23.64 9.93 -4.07
N TYR A 108 -23.38 10.28 -2.81
CA TYR A 108 -22.73 11.54 -2.47
C TYR A 108 -21.24 11.30 -2.23
N ASN A 109 -20.41 11.88 -3.10
CA ASN A 109 -18.97 11.89 -2.91
C ASN A 109 -18.57 13.26 -2.34
N GLN A 110 -18.18 13.31 -1.07
CA GLN A 110 -17.56 14.49 -0.50
C GLN A 110 -16.15 14.61 -1.08
N MET A 111 -15.94 15.60 -1.94
CA MET A 111 -14.66 15.86 -2.60
C MET A 111 -13.55 15.97 -1.55
N VAL A 112 -12.40 15.35 -1.83
CA VAL A 112 -11.19 15.55 -1.03
C VAL A 112 -10.53 16.83 -1.55
N GLU A 113 -10.80 17.96 -0.90
CA GLU A 113 -10.21 19.27 -1.27
C GLU A 113 -8.67 19.28 -1.17
N GLU A 114 -8.07 18.32 -0.44
CA GLU A 114 -6.61 18.21 -0.21
C GLU A 114 -5.82 17.49 -1.32
N CYS A 115 -6.38 17.23 -2.50
CA CYS A 115 -5.62 16.66 -3.63
C CYS A 115 -4.89 17.68 -4.50
N MET A 116 -4.90 18.98 -4.15
CA MET A 116 -4.30 20.05 -4.96
C MET A 116 -3.09 20.77 -4.34
N LEU A 117 -2.52 20.32 -3.22
CA LEU A 117 -1.35 20.99 -2.64
C LEU A 117 -0.30 19.98 -2.14
N GLU A 118 0.70 19.77 -3.01
CA GLU A 118 2.17 19.71 -2.80
C GLU A 118 2.83 18.83 -3.87
#